data_AF-A0A9N9FWR3-F1
#
_entry.id   AF-A0A9N9FWR3-F1
#
_cell.length_a   1.000
_cell.length_b   1.000
_cell.length_c   1.000
_cell.angle_alpha   90.00
_cell.angle_beta   90.00
_cell.angle_gamma   90.00
#
_symmetry.space_group_name_H-M   'P 1'
#
loop_
_entity.id
_entity.type
_entity.pdbx_description
1 polymer ?
#
loop_
_entity_poly.entity_id
_entity_poly.type
_entity_poly.pdbx_seq_one_letter_code
_entity_poly.pdbx_strand_id
1 'polypeptide(L)'
;MSPAQVNKITYSFLNNNYYFATSERVCQFDGFLAAFPEVYFPNYNVKLKSELEAFSQLEAKKIEVQEYQENKPVRYNEGSLVQELERLGIGRPSTYNLFGRVLLKRGYAELNERGQFVPTPLGVSVNN
;
A
#
# COMPACT_ATOMS: atom_id res chain seq x y z
N MET A 1 25.49 -2.73 10.46
CA MET A 1 24.46 -3.02 11.48
C MET A 1 23.63 -4.19 11.00
N SER A 2 23.22 -5.10 11.88
CA SER A 2 22.36 -6.23 11.51
C SER A 2 20.94 -5.76 11.16
N PRO A 3 20.22 -6.45 10.26
CA PRO A 3 18.85 -6.13 9.92
C PRO A 3 17.94 -6.29 11.15
N ALA A 4 16.94 -5.43 11.27
CA ALA A 4 15.89 -5.60 12.27
C ALA A 4 14.99 -6.80 11.94
N GLN A 5 14.47 -7.46 12.97
CA GLN A 5 13.55 -8.58 12.86
C GLN A 5 12.22 -8.19 13.50
N VAL A 6 11.14 -8.31 12.73
CA VAL A 6 9.77 -7.93 13.14
C VAL A 6 8.83 -9.07 12.81
N ASN A 7 8.03 -9.48 13.80
CA ASN A 7 6.99 -10.50 13.63
C ASN A 7 5.62 -9.85 13.42
N LYS A 8 4.80 -10.42 12.54
CA LYS A 8 3.38 -10.09 12.44
C LYS A 8 2.58 -11.13 13.23
N ILE A 9 1.87 -10.70 14.26
CA ILE A 9 0.96 -11.54 15.04
C ILE A 9 -0.47 -11.20 14.63
N THR A 10 -1.30 -12.22 14.36
CA THR A 10 -2.71 -12.02 13.99
C THR A 10 -3.58 -12.68 15.03
N TYR A 11 -4.50 -11.92 15.59
CA TYR A 11 -5.49 -12.38 16.56
C TYR A 11 -6.83 -12.53 15.87
N SER A 12 -7.52 -13.62 16.18
CA SER A 12 -8.88 -13.87 15.73
C SER A 12 -9.80 -13.97 16.93
N PHE A 13 -10.92 -13.27 16.89
CA PHE A 13 -11.92 -13.24 17.94
C PHE A 13 -13.24 -13.78 17.40
N LEU A 14 -13.87 -14.65 18.17
CA LEU A 14 -15.19 -15.19 17.88
C LEU A 14 -16.20 -14.48 18.77
N ASN A 15 -17.20 -13.84 18.17
CA ASN A 15 -18.31 -13.23 18.90
C ASN A 15 -19.61 -13.50 18.13
N ASN A 16 -20.55 -14.22 18.75
CA ASN A 16 -21.85 -14.57 18.16
C ASN A 16 -21.74 -15.16 16.74
N ASN A 17 -20.80 -16.09 16.52
CA ASN A 17 -20.49 -16.72 15.22
C ASN A 17 -19.91 -15.78 14.14
N TYR A 18 -19.54 -14.55 14.49
CA TYR A 18 -18.78 -13.66 13.62
C TYR A 18 -17.30 -13.66 14.01
N TYR A 19 -16.43 -13.74 13.00
CA TYR A 19 -14.99 -13.63 13.17
C TYR A 19 -14.54 -12.19 12.99
N PHE A 20 -13.82 -11.69 13.99
CA PHE A 20 -13.10 -10.42 13.93
C PHE A 20 -11.61 -10.73 13.96
N ALA A 21 -10.82 -9.93 13.26
CA ALA A 21 -9.37 -10.10 13.25
C ALA A 21 -8.66 -8.77 13.41
N THR A 22 -7.52 -8.81 14.08
CA THR A 22 -6.57 -7.69 14.12
C THR A 22 -5.15 -8.22 13.98
N SER A 23 -4.24 -7.39 13.50
CA SER A 23 -2.82 -7.76 13.38
C SER A 23 -1.94 -6.71 14.05
N GLU A 24 -0.92 -7.18 14.76
CA GLU A 24 0.13 -6.35 15.33
C GLU A 24 1.48 -6.70 14.72
N ARG A 25 2.37 -5.72 14.60
CA ARG A 25 3.77 -5.92 14.23
C ARG A 25 4.61 -5.70 15.49
N VAL A 26 5.38 -6.72 15.91
CA VAL A 26 6.18 -6.68 17.14
C VAL A 26 7.66 -6.85 16.79
N CYS A 27 8.49 -5.92 17.23
CA CYS A 27 9.93 -6.02 17.05
C CYS A 27 10.51 -7.11 17.95
N GLN A 28 11.25 -8.05 17.35
CA GLN A 28 11.96 -9.11 18.07
C GLN A 28 13.43 -8.75 18.26
N PHE A 29 13.98 -8.00 17.31
CA PHE A 29 15.34 -7.51 17.34
C PHE A 29 15.45 -6.19 16.57
N ASP A 30 15.86 -5.14 17.26
CA ASP A 30 15.79 -3.78 16.73
C ASP A 30 16.83 -3.50 15.64
N GLY A 31 17.94 -4.25 15.57
CA GLY A 31 18.95 -4.13 14.51
C GLY A 31 19.36 -2.67 14.23
N PHE A 32 19.28 -2.26 12.97
CA PHE A 32 19.55 -0.86 12.57
C PHE A 32 18.48 0.15 13.03
N LEU A 33 17.26 -0.29 13.40
CA LEU A 33 16.20 0.61 13.88
C LEU A 33 16.55 1.23 15.24
N ALA A 34 17.40 0.56 16.03
CA ALA A 34 17.89 1.06 17.31
C ALA A 34 18.62 2.41 17.20
N ALA A 35 19.14 2.77 16.03
CA ALA A 35 19.79 4.07 15.82
C ALA A 35 18.79 5.23 15.74
N PHE A 36 17.54 4.99 15.32
CA PHE A 36 16.52 6.03 15.13
C PHE A 36 15.13 5.55 15.55
N PRO A 37 14.94 5.14 16.82
CA PRO A 37 13.70 4.55 17.29
C PRO A 37 12.49 5.49 17.09
N GLU A 38 12.68 6.79 17.34
CA GLU A 38 11.63 7.81 17.21
C GLU A 38 11.11 7.99 15.78
N VAL A 39 11.94 7.66 14.78
CA VAL A 39 11.56 7.72 13.37
C VAL A 39 10.91 6.42 12.94
N TYR A 40 11.41 5.26 13.40
CA TYR A 40 10.99 3.98 12.87
C TYR A 40 9.74 3.40 13.54
N PHE A 41 9.63 3.43 14.87
CA PHE A 41 8.49 2.77 15.53
C PHE A 41 7.13 3.41 15.18
N PRO A 42 6.98 4.76 15.19
CA PRO A 42 5.71 5.39 14.82
C PRO A 42 5.38 5.24 13.33
N ASN A 43 6.36 5.43 12.44
CA ASN A 43 6.11 5.45 10.99
C ASN A 43 5.84 4.06 10.40
N TYR A 44 6.38 3.00 11.00
CA TYR A 44 6.20 1.63 10.52
C TYR A 44 5.16 0.85 11.32
N ASN A 45 4.49 1.50 12.29
CA ASN A 45 3.48 0.90 13.17
C ASN A 45 3.96 -0.41 13.79
N VAL A 46 5.18 -0.39 14.33
CA VAL A 46 5.84 -1.52 15.01
C VAL A 46 5.81 -1.26 16.51
N LYS A 47 5.35 -2.23 17.28
CA LYS A 47 5.35 -2.21 18.75
C LYS A 47 6.56 -2.95 19.30
N LEU A 48 7.01 -2.58 20.49
CA LEU A 48 8.06 -3.32 21.23
C LEU A 48 7.53 -4.62 21.85
N LYS A 49 6.25 -4.63 22.23
CA LYS A 49 5.57 -5.78 22.83
C LYS A 49 4.11 -5.82 22.39
N SER A 50 3.52 -7.01 22.30
CA SER A 50 2.08 -7.14 22.12
C SER A 50 1.36 -6.94 23.45
N GLU A 51 0.32 -6.12 23.44
CA GLU A 51 -0.57 -5.93 24.59
C GLU A 51 -1.73 -6.95 24.56
N LEU A 52 -2.03 -7.52 23.39
CA LEU A 52 -3.16 -8.42 23.18
C LEU A 52 -2.89 -9.85 23.67
N GLU A 53 -1.62 -10.30 23.68
CA GLU A 53 -1.25 -11.63 24.22
C GLU A 53 -1.64 -11.80 25.70
N ALA A 54 -1.75 -10.69 26.45
CA ALA A 54 -2.09 -10.73 27.87
C ALA A 54 -3.58 -10.99 28.14
N PHE A 55 -4.44 -10.94 27.12
CA PHE A 55 -5.89 -11.04 27.28
C PHE A 55 -6.42 -12.34 26.68
N SER A 56 -7.19 -13.10 27.47
CA SER A 56 -7.94 -14.27 27.00
C SER A 56 -9.35 -13.93 26.51
N GLN A 57 -9.90 -12.81 26.97
CA GLN A 57 -11.22 -12.30 26.60
C GLN A 57 -11.20 -10.77 26.55
N LEU A 58 -11.94 -10.19 25.61
CA LEU A 58 -12.07 -8.75 25.43
C LEU A 58 -13.55 -8.37 25.36
N GLU A 59 -13.88 -7.18 25.87
CA GLU A 59 -15.21 -6.59 25.74
C GLU A 59 -15.24 -5.66 24.53
N ALA A 60 -16.18 -5.90 23.61
CA ALA A 60 -16.38 -5.03 22.45
C ALA A 60 -17.07 -3.73 22.88
N LYS A 61 -16.30 -2.63 22.96
CA LYS A 61 -16.84 -1.31 23.33
C LYS A 61 -17.83 -0.75 22.31
N LYS A 62 -17.64 -1.07 21.03
CA LYS A 62 -18.48 -0.62 19.92
C LYS A 62 -18.41 -1.63 18.77
N ILE A 63 -19.55 -1.91 18.15
CA ILE A 63 -19.66 -2.71 16.92
C ILE A 63 -20.40 -1.85 15.90
N GLU A 64 -19.79 -1.66 14.74
CA GLU A 64 -20.37 -0.90 13.63
C GLU A 64 -20.43 -1.78 12.39
N VAL A 65 -21.51 -1.64 11.62
CA VAL A 65 -21.60 -2.20 10.27
C VAL A 65 -21.21 -1.09 9.31
N GLN A 66 -20.13 -1.31 8.56
CA GLN A 66 -19.66 -0.38 7.53
C GLN A 66 -19.99 -0.97 6.16
N GLU A 67 -20.64 -0.18 5.32
CA GLU A 67 -20.81 -0.52 3.92
C GLU A 67 -19.49 -0.26 3.18
N TYR A 68 -18.90 -1.32 2.62
CA TYR A 68 -17.70 -1.18 1.80
C TYR A 68 -18.11 -0.84 0.37
N GLN A 69 -17.78 0.37 -0.07
CA GLN A 69 -17.88 0.75 -1.48
C GLN A 69 -16.53 0.52 -2.15
N GLU A 70 -16.54 -0.22 -3.26
CA GLU A 70 -15.34 -0.34 -4.09
C GLU A 70 -14.96 1.02 -4.66
N ASN A 71 -13.75 1.46 -4.32
CA ASN A 71 -13.18 2.64 -4.95
C ASN A 71 -12.77 2.32 -6.39
N LYS A 72 -13.01 3.26 -7.30
CA LYS A 72 -12.51 3.14 -8.67
C LYS A 72 -10.98 2.96 -8.66
N PRO A 73 -10.42 2.16 -9.59
CA PRO A 73 -8.98 2.00 -9.69
C PRO A 73 -8.28 3.36 -9.80
N VAL A 74 -7.20 3.51 -9.04
CA VAL A 74 -6.40 4.73 -9.07
C VAL A 74 -5.70 4.84 -10.42
N ARG A 75 -5.70 6.04 -11.00
CA ARG A 75 -4.98 6.30 -12.25
C ARG A 75 -3.47 6.17 -12.04
N TYR A 76 -2.77 5.73 -13.07
CA TYR A 76 -1.32 5.64 -13.04
C TYR A 76 -0.69 7.03 -12.92
N ASN A 77 0.24 7.20 -11.97
CA ASN A 77 1.31 8.18 -12.05
C ASN A 77 2.55 7.56 -12.74
N GLU A 78 3.61 8.33 -12.95
CA GLU A 78 4.82 7.83 -13.64
C GLU A 78 5.40 6.57 -12.98
N GLY A 79 5.57 6.54 -11.66
CA GLY A 79 6.10 5.38 -10.95
C GLY A 79 5.22 4.12 -11.10
N SER A 80 3.91 4.27 -10.90
CA SER A 80 2.98 3.15 -11.05
C SER A 80 2.82 2.68 -12.50
N LEU A 81 2.97 3.57 -13.48
CA LEU A 81 3.01 3.19 -14.89
C LEU A 81 4.26 2.37 -15.20
N VAL A 82 5.43 2.79 -14.71
CA VAL A 82 6.68 2.03 -14.84
C VAL A 82 6.55 0.66 -14.21
N GLN A 83 6.02 0.58 -12.98
CA GLN A 83 5.81 -0.68 -12.29
C GLN A 83 4.91 -1.63 -13.07
N GLU A 84 3.84 -1.12 -13.67
CA GLU A 84 2.91 -1.93 -14.46
C GLU A 84 3.53 -2.38 -15.79
N LEU A 85 4.28 -1.52 -16.47
CA LEU A 85 5.02 -1.88 -17.68
C LEU A 85 6.04 -2.99 -17.42
N GLU A 86 6.76 -2.91 -16.30
CA GLU A 86 7.70 -3.95 -15.86
C GLU A 86 6.97 -5.27 -15.57
N ARG A 87 5.85 -5.21 -14.83
CA ARG A 87 5.02 -6.38 -14.52
C ARG A 87 4.51 -7.09 -15.79
N LEU A 88 4.17 -6.32 -16.82
CA LEU A 88 3.71 -6.82 -18.12
C LEU A 88 4.86 -7.21 -19.07
N GLY A 89 6.12 -6.94 -18.71
CA GLY A 89 7.29 -7.22 -19.54
C GLY A 89 7.41 -6.28 -20.76
N ILE A 90 6.76 -5.12 -20.75
CA ILE A 90 6.74 -4.15 -21.84
C ILE A 90 7.86 -3.13 -21.63
N GLY A 91 8.85 -3.13 -22.55
CA GLY A 91 10.00 -2.24 -22.46
C GLY A 91 11.10 -2.74 -21.53
N ARG A 92 12.03 -1.85 -21.20
CA ARG A 92 13.27 -2.08 -20.41
C ARG A 92 13.57 -0.87 -19.50
N PRO A 93 14.41 -0.99 -18.46
CA PRO A 93 14.78 0.12 -17.57
C PRO A 93 15.22 1.40 -18.28
N SER A 94 15.91 1.27 -19.42
CA SER A 94 16.35 2.40 -20.26
C SER A 94 15.22 3.09 -21.03
N THR A 95 14.03 2.51 -21.10
CA THR A 95 12.90 2.96 -21.94
C THR A 95 11.67 3.39 -21.16
N TYR A 96 11.55 3.04 -19.87
CA TYR A 96 10.33 3.30 -19.10
C TYR A 96 9.94 4.78 -19.08
N ASN A 97 10.92 5.67 -18.86
CA ASN A 97 10.72 7.12 -18.88
C ASN A 97 10.26 7.66 -20.25
N LEU A 98 10.51 6.91 -21.35
CA LEU A 98 10.14 7.35 -22.69
C LEU A 98 8.65 7.15 -22.97
N PHE A 99 8.02 6.10 -22.46
CA PHE A 99 6.62 5.80 -22.74
C PHE A 99 5.68 6.93 -22.29
N GLY A 100 5.77 7.32 -21.01
CA GLY A 100 4.97 8.41 -20.46
C GLY A 100 5.18 9.72 -21.23
N ARG A 101 6.43 10.07 -21.52
CA ARG A 101 6.78 11.28 -22.29
C ARG A 101 6.20 11.26 -23.71
N VAL A 102 6.21 10.11 -24.38
CA VAL A 102 5.65 9.98 -25.73
C VAL A 102 4.12 10.12 -25.71
N LEU A 103 3.45 9.54 -24.71
CA LEU A 103 2.00 9.69 -24.53
C LEU A 103 1.59 11.15 -24.35
N LEU A 104 2.32 11.89 -23.51
CA LEU A 104 2.10 13.33 -23.29
C LEU A 104 2.44 14.15 -24.54
N LYS A 105 3.62 13.92 -25.14
CA LYS A 105 4.09 14.67 -26.32
C LYS A 105 3.17 14.52 -27.53
N ARG A 106 2.56 13.34 -27.71
CA ARG A 106 1.62 13.07 -28.80
C ARG A 106 0.18 13.46 -28.46
N GLY A 107 -0.08 13.95 -27.26
CA GLY A 107 -1.42 14.37 -26.83
C GLY A 107 -2.40 13.21 -26.63
N TYR A 108 -1.92 11.99 -26.40
CA TYR A 108 -2.77 10.83 -26.08
C TYR A 108 -3.20 10.80 -24.61
N ALA A 109 -2.40 11.43 -23.74
CA ALA A 109 -2.71 11.60 -22.33
C ALA A 109 -2.28 12.99 -21.85
N GLU A 110 -2.86 13.41 -20.75
CA GLU A 110 -2.49 14.59 -19.97
C GLU A 110 -2.29 14.22 -18.49
N LEU A 111 -1.66 15.09 -17.72
CA LEU A 111 -1.51 14.91 -16.28
C LEU A 111 -2.56 15.75 -15.55
N ASN A 112 -3.27 15.13 -14.62
CA ASN A 112 -4.14 15.88 -13.69
C ASN A 112 -3.33 16.60 -12.60
N GLU A 113 -4.01 17.34 -11.73
CA GLU A 113 -3.39 18.08 -10.61
C GLU A 113 -2.60 17.18 -9.63
N ARG A 114 -2.87 15.88 -9.64
CA ARG A 114 -2.18 14.86 -8.82
C ARG A 114 -1.04 14.18 -9.55
N GLY A 115 -0.68 14.65 -10.75
CA GLY A 115 0.38 14.05 -11.58
C GLY A 115 0.04 12.67 -12.14
N GLN A 116 -1.23 12.36 -12.34
CA GLN A 116 -1.70 11.08 -12.88
C GLN A 116 -2.12 11.21 -14.34
N PHE A 117 -1.84 10.18 -15.14
CA PHE A 117 -2.21 10.12 -16.54
C PHE A 117 -3.73 10.00 -16.72
N VAL A 118 -4.30 10.92 -17.49
CA VAL A 118 -5.69 10.92 -17.94
C VAL A 118 -5.68 10.83 -19.47
N PRO A 119 -6.38 9.86 -20.08
CA PRO A 119 -6.46 9.78 -21.53
C PRO A 119 -7.24 10.97 -22.09
N THR A 120 -6.73 11.59 -23.15
CA THR A 120 -7.44 12.65 -23.87
C THR A 120 -8.50 12.04 -24.78
N PRO A 121 -9.46 12.82 -25.31
CA PRO A 121 -10.41 12.32 -26.31
C PRO A 121 -9.72 11.68 -27.52
N LEU A 122 -8.58 12.24 -27.95
CA LEU A 122 -7.75 11.66 -29.00
C LEU A 122 -7.21 10.29 -28.58
N GLY A 123 -6.61 10.19 -27.40
CA GLY A 123 -6.07 8.94 -26.86
C GLY A 123 -7.12 7.83 -26.74
N VAL A 124 -8.34 8.17 -26.34
CA VAL A 124 -9.46 7.22 -26.30
C VAL A 124 -9.87 6.81 -27.71
N SER A 125 -9.98 7.76 -28.65
CA SER A 125 -10.47 7.48 -30.01
C SER A 125 -9.57 6.57 -30.83
N VAL A 126 -8.25 6.58 -30.57
CA VAL A 126 -7.28 5.75 -31.31
C VAL A 126 -7.05 4.38 -30.68
N ASN A 127 -7.66 4.12 -29.52
CA ASN A 127 -7.55 2.87 -28.79
C ASN A 127 -8.77 2.00 -29.11
N ASN A 128 -8.64 1.15 -30.15
CA ASN A 128 -9.66 0.22 -30.63
C ASN A 128 -10.00 -0.88 -29.61
#